data_AF-A0A4P2V747-F1
#
_entry.id   AF-A0A4P2V747-F1
#
_cell.length_a   1.000
_cell.length_b   1.000
_cell.length_c   1.000
_cell.angle_alpha   90.00
_cell.angle_beta   90.00
_cell.angle_gamma   90.00
#
_symmetry.space_group_name_H-M   'P 1'
#
loop_
_entity.id
_entity.type
_entity.pdbx_description
1 polymer ?
#
loop_
_entity_poly.entity_id
_entity_poly.type
_entity_poly.pdbx_seq_one_letter_code
_entity_poly.pdbx_strand_id
1 'polypeptide(L)' 'AEEILEHGLKVREFELRRDNFWAIGNFGLGIQEHIDLGIKYDPSISIYGLDFYVVLGRP' A
#
# COMPACT_ATOMS: atom_id res chain seq x y z
N ALA A 1 9.42 -7.47 -1.54
CA ALA A 1 8.01 -7.33 -1.12
C ALA A 1 7.90 -6.51 0.16
N GLU A 2 8.72 -6.79 1.16
CA GLU A 2 8.74 -6.05 2.44
C GLU A 2 9.05 -4.55 2.27
N GLU A 3 10.03 -4.19 1.43
CA GLU A 3 10.38 -2.79 1.16
C GLU A 3 9.20 -1.98 0.58
N ILE A 4 8.49 -2.50 -0.42
CA ILE A 4 7.30 -1.85 -1.01
C ILE A 4 6.18 -1.73 0.02
N LEU A 5 6.03 -2.72 0.90
CA LEU A 5 5.04 -2.68 1.98
C LEU A 5 5.38 -1.59 3.01
N GLU A 6 6.67 -1.46 3.39
CA GLU A 6 7.14 -0.42 4.30
C GLU A 6 6.94 0.98 3.73
N HIS A 7 7.26 1.18 2.45
CA HIS A 7 6.97 2.43 1.74
C HIS A 7 5.46 2.70 1.68
N GLY A 8 4.64 1.69 1.37
CA GLY A 8 3.19 1.83 1.30
C GLY A 8 2.52 2.16 2.65
N LEU A 9 3.04 1.58 3.73
CA LEU A 9 2.64 1.93 5.10
C LEU A 9 3.06 3.35 5.46
N LYS A 10 4.25 3.80 5.03
CA LYS A 10 4.73 5.15 5.23
C LYS A 10 3.86 6.20 4.53
N VAL A 11 3.40 5.94 3.30
CA VAL A 11 2.47 6.82 2.57
C VAL A 11 1.14 6.98 3.31
N ARG A 12 0.72 5.95 4.03
CA ARG A 12 -0.49 5.95 4.86
C ARG A 12 -0.26 6.43 6.29
N GLU A 13 0.90 7.02 6.59
CA GLU A 13 1.29 7.45 7.96
C GLU A 13 1.21 6.32 9.00
N PHE A 14 1.38 5.07 8.56
CA PHE A 14 1.15 3.86 9.34
C PHE A 14 -0.27 3.75 9.93
N GLU A 15 -1.23 4.48 9.36
CA GLU A 15 -2.62 4.47 9.79
C GLU A 15 -3.45 3.52 8.90
N LEU A 16 -3.89 2.42 9.50
CA LEU A 16 -4.79 1.46 8.85
C LEU A 16 -6.05 1.32 9.69
N ARG A 17 -7.21 1.36 9.02
CA ARG A 17 -8.48 1.05 9.67
C ARG A 17 -8.57 -0.44 9.95
N ARG A 18 -9.22 -0.78 11.07
CA ARG A 18 -9.46 -2.18 11.47
C ARG A 18 -10.25 -2.96 10.42
N ASP A 19 -11.13 -2.30 9.66
CA ASP A 19 -11.89 -2.88 8.55
C ASP A 19 -11.02 -3.38 7.38
N ASN A 20 -9.79 -2.85 7.24
CA ASN A 20 -8.87 -3.28 6.19
C ASN A 20 -8.23 -4.65 6.50
N PHE A 21 -8.38 -5.13 7.74
CA PHE A 21 -7.86 -6.42 8.18
C PHE A 21 -8.94 -7.48 8.06
N TRP A 22 -8.69 -8.48 7.21
CA TRP A 22 -9.52 -9.68 7.15
C TRP A 22 -9.14 -10.62 8.31
N ALA A 23 -10.15 -11.21 8.94
CA ALA A 23 -10.07 -12.30 9.93
C ALA A 23 -9.09 -13.45 9.64
N ILE A 24 -8.67 -13.67 8.38
CA ILE A 24 -7.73 -14.73 7.99
C ILE A 24 -6.27 -14.27 8.11
N GLY A 25 -6.02 -13.00 8.48
CA GLY A 25 -4.68 -12.40 8.56
C GLY A 25 -4.26 -11.69 7.28
N ASN A 26 -5.14 -11.61 6.28
CA ASN A 26 -4.89 -10.84 5.07
C ASN A 26 -5.31 -9.39 5.29
N PHE A 27 -4.60 -8.44 4.68
CA PHE A 27 -5.02 -7.05 4.72
C PHE A 27 -4.74 -6.34 3.40
N GLY A 28 -5.59 -5.37 3.09
CA GLY A 28 -5.45 -4.52 1.91
C GLY A 28 -5.04 -3.11 2.29
N LEU A 29 -4.22 -2.48 1.47
CA LEU A 29 -3.92 -1.05 1.56
C LEU A 29 -4.03 -0.43 0.17
N GLY A 30 -4.84 0.62 0.06
CA GLY A 30 -4.94 1.43 -1.15
C GLY A 30 -4.08 2.68 -1.02
N ILE A 31 -3.19 2.91 -1.96
CA ILE A 31 -2.36 4.11 -2.09
C ILE A 31 -2.98 4.99 -3.18
N GLN A 32 -3.47 6.16 -2.83
CA GLN A 32 -4.12 7.06 -3.79
C GLN A 32 -3.10 7.82 -4.66
N GLU A 33 -1.89 8.02 -4.13
CA GLU A 33 -0.82 8.76 -4.79
C GLU A 33 0.49 7.97 -4.75
N HIS A 34 0.94 7.51 -5.92
CA HIS A 34 2.20 6.78 -6.05
C HIS A 34 3.44 7.70 -6.00
N ILE A 35 3.25 9.02 -5.95
CA ILE A 35 4.35 10.01 -5.92
C ILE A 35 5.19 9.89 -4.64
N ASP A 36 4.58 9.46 -3.54
CA ASP A 36 5.27 9.27 -2.25
C ASP A 36 6.08 7.97 -2.21
N LEU A 37 5.83 7.04 -3.16
CA LEU A 37 6.64 5.82 -3.33
C LEU A 37 8.01 6.09 -3.97
N GLY A 38 8.36 7.36 -4.25
CA GLY A 38 9.67 7.73 -4.82
C GLY A 38 9.82 7.42 -6.31
N ILE A 39 8.73 7.10 -7.00
CA ILE A 39 8.70 6.95 -8.45
C ILE A 39 8.80 8.36 -9.05
N LYS A 40 9.71 8.56 -10.02
CA LYS A 40 9.85 9.85 -10.72
C LYS A 40 8.47 10.29 -11.23
N TYR A 41 8.07 11.50 -10.85
CA TYR A 41 6.87 12.14 -11.38
C TYR A 41 7.07 12.40 -12.87
N ASP A 42 6.41 11.61 -13.71
CA ASP A 42 6.32 11.87 -15.14
C ASP A 42 4.95 12.52 -15.41
N PRO A 43 4.88 13.71 -16.03
CA PRO A 43 3.59 14.36 -16.31
C PRO A 43 2.67 13.54 -17.25
N SER A 44 3.18 12.45 -17.83
CA SER A 44 2.42 11.48 -18.63
C SER A 44 1.75 10.38 -17.80
N ILE A 45 2.23 10.11 -16.58
CA ILE A 45 1.60 9.18 -15.64
C ILE A 45 0.61 9.98 -14.79
N SER A 46 -0.68 9.82 -15.09
CA SER A 46 -1.75 10.35 -14.25
C SER A 46 -1.60 9.83 -12.81
N ILE A 47 -2.15 10.55 -11.85
CA ILE A 47 -2.25 10.07 -10.46
C ILE A 47 -3.15 8.82 -10.47
N TYR A 48 -2.52 7.65 -10.48
CA TYR A 48 -3.20 6.37 -10.36
C TYR A 48 -3.13 5.92 -8.90
N GLY A 49 -4.29 5.55 -8.38
CA GLY A 49 -4.38 4.79 -7.14
C GLY A 49 -3.93 3.36 -7.38
N LEU A 50 -3.12 2.83 -6.48
CA LEU A 50 -2.65 1.45 -6.45
C LEU A 50 -3.29 0.74 -5.26
N ASP A 51 -3.88 -0.41 -5.48
CA ASP A 51 -4.35 -1.29 -4.39
C ASP A 51 -3.35 -2.43 -4.18
N PHE A 52 -2.85 -2.53 -2.95
CA PHE A 52 -1.97 -3.60 -2.51
C PHE A 52 -2.78 -4.56 -1.64
N TYR A 53 -2.64 -5.86 -1.90
CA TYR A 53 -3.22 -6.91 -1.10
C TYR A 53 -2.11 -7.79 -0.53
N VAL A 54 -2.06 -7.88 0.80
CA VAL A 54 -1.04 -8.63 1.53
C VAL A 54 -1.69 -9.88 2.12
N VAL A 55 -1.13 -11.04 1.75
CA VAL A 55 -1.53 -12.34 2.28
C VAL A 55 -0.48 -12.77 3.30
N LEU A 56 -0.89 -12.92 4.56
CA LEU A 56 -0.02 -13.45 5.61
C LEU A 56 -0.25 -14.97 5.71
N GLY A 57 0.77 -15.75 5.39
CA GLY A 57 0.81 -17.19 5.65
C GLY A 57 1.59 -17.49 6.92
N ARG A 58 1.12 -18.45 7.73
CA ARG A 58 1.99 -19.09 8.74
C ARG A 58 2.89 -20.12 8.02
N PRO A 59 4.14 -20.30 8.45
CA PRO A 59 5.05 -21.31 7.87
C PRO A 59 4.52 -22.73 8.04
#